data_AF-A0AAN7Z5Y6-F1
#
_entry.id   AF-A0AAN7Z5Y6-F1
#
_cell.length_a   1.000
_cell.length_b   1.000
_cell.length_c   1.000
_cell.angle_alpha   90.00
_cell.angle_beta   90.00
_cell.angle_gamma   90.00
#
_symmetry.space_group_name_H-M   'P 1'
#
loop_
_entity.id
_entity.type
_entity.pdbx_description
1 polymer ?
#
loop_
_entity_poly.entity_id
_entity_poly.type
_entity_poly.pdbx_seq_one_letter_code
_entity_poly.pdbx_strand_id
1 'polypeptide(L)'
;MDLRLMRLERDPSDIAAKYPANTPKVGPQAIITLLTQEENLRTAAASTSAVGEVSQYLARSLGLTLLALGFVTVALSGSVPVGSALDRTAESPSPYAAPVILLTTLYHGSTAFHSWARYAATGRNGYFLGFVGSAVLAAFGIWCLLFGGEKGHISRRTGADKRTSGFPFRNAEADRWKVR
;
A
#
# COMPACT_ATOMS: atom_id res chain seq x y z
N MET A 1 -4.31 80.80 -19.83
CA MET A 1 -4.71 79.38 -19.92
C MET A 1 -3.61 78.57 -19.29
N ASP A 2 -3.98 77.74 -18.32
CA ASP A 2 -3.19 77.41 -17.13
C ASP A 2 -2.31 76.16 -17.30
N LEU A 3 -1.06 76.25 -16.82
CA LEU A 3 0.00 75.23 -16.97
C LEU A 3 0.20 74.41 -15.68
N ARG A 4 -0.81 74.34 -14.79
CA ARG A 4 -0.64 73.85 -13.41
C ARG A 4 -1.44 72.63 -12.95
N LEU A 5 -2.02 71.80 -13.81
CA LEU A 5 -2.71 70.56 -13.35
C LEU A 5 -2.44 69.31 -14.21
N MET A 6 -1.23 69.17 -14.76
CA MET A 6 -0.79 67.95 -15.47
C MET A 6 0.17 67.08 -14.65
N ARG A 7 0.27 67.30 -13.34
CA ARG A 7 1.14 66.53 -12.44
C ARG A 7 0.48 66.35 -11.07
N LEU A 8 0.32 65.08 -10.69
CA LEU A 8 -0.19 64.52 -9.41
C LEU A 8 -1.73 64.42 -9.40
N GLU A 9 -2.35 63.25 -9.43
CA GLU A 9 -2.17 62.10 -8.55
C GLU A 9 -2.59 60.82 -9.33
N ARG A 10 -1.71 59.83 -9.52
CA ARG A 10 -2.16 58.50 -9.96
C ARG A 10 -2.62 57.77 -8.70
N ASP A 11 -3.92 57.83 -8.44
CA ASP A 11 -4.56 57.27 -7.25
C ASP A 11 -4.47 55.73 -7.26
N PRO A 12 -3.98 55.07 -6.19
CA PRO A 12 -3.98 53.60 -6.05
C PRO A 12 -5.38 52.95 -6.14
N SER A 13 -6.45 53.74 -6.03
CA SER A 13 -7.83 53.27 -6.25
C SER A 13 -8.10 52.77 -7.67
N ASP A 14 -7.36 53.27 -8.67
CA ASP A 14 -7.50 52.90 -10.09
C ASP A 14 -7.01 51.46 -10.36
N ILE A 15 -6.18 50.91 -9.46
CA ILE A 15 -5.67 49.53 -9.53
C ILE A 15 -6.63 48.57 -8.80
N ALA A 16 -7.29 49.03 -7.73
CA ALA A 16 -8.34 48.30 -7.01
C ALA A 16 -9.67 48.23 -7.79
N ALA A 17 -9.93 49.21 -8.66
CA ALA A 17 -11.09 49.26 -9.55
C ALA A 17 -11.07 48.18 -10.65
N LYS A 18 -9.90 47.58 -10.94
CA LYS A 18 -9.76 46.63 -12.04
C LYS A 18 -10.18 45.20 -11.68
N TYR A 19 -10.08 44.77 -10.41
CA TYR A 19 -10.44 43.41 -9.97
C TYR A 19 -10.80 43.28 -8.46
N PRO A 20 -11.95 43.80 -7.98
CA PRO A 20 -12.45 43.42 -6.66
C PRO A 20 -12.99 41.97 -6.69
N ALA A 21 -12.30 41.08 -5.97
CA ALA A 21 -12.39 39.61 -6.01
C ALA A 21 -13.71 38.98 -5.52
N ASN A 22 -14.82 39.73 -5.38
CA ASN A 22 -16.09 39.14 -4.94
C ASN A 22 -17.31 40.01 -5.31
N THR A 23 -17.46 40.35 -6.59
CA THR A 23 -18.72 40.95 -7.06
C THR A 23 -19.74 39.82 -7.34
N PRO A 24 -20.81 39.68 -6.54
CA PRO A 24 -21.88 38.76 -6.88
C PRO A 24 -22.46 39.21 -8.22
N LYS A 25 -22.40 38.33 -9.23
CA LYS A 25 -22.91 38.62 -10.56
C LYS A 25 -24.44 38.62 -10.51
N VAL A 26 -25.04 39.74 -10.15
CA VAL A 26 -26.50 39.96 -10.15
C VAL A 26 -26.94 40.18 -11.60
N GLY A 27 -27.31 39.09 -12.27
CA GLY A 27 -27.82 39.09 -13.64
C GLY A 27 -28.55 37.77 -13.93
N PRO A 28 -29.01 37.49 -15.17
CA PRO A 28 -29.73 36.26 -15.50
C PRO A 28 -28.94 34.97 -15.14
N GLN A 29 -27.61 35.09 -15.03
CA GLN A 29 -26.71 34.05 -14.53
C GLN A 29 -26.92 33.72 -13.04
N ALA A 30 -27.37 34.67 -12.21
CA ALA A 30 -27.69 34.45 -10.79
C ALA A 30 -28.90 33.53 -10.61
N ILE A 31 -29.88 33.62 -11.50
CA ILE A 31 -31.07 32.75 -11.48
C ILE A 31 -30.66 31.32 -11.86
N ILE A 32 -29.77 31.14 -12.83
CA ILE A 32 -29.23 29.82 -13.18
C ILE A 32 -28.38 29.27 -12.02
N THR A 33 -27.56 30.09 -11.36
CA THR A 33 -26.78 29.67 -10.18
C THR A 33 -27.68 29.35 -8.97
N LEU A 34 -28.78 30.06 -8.76
CA LEU A 34 -29.77 29.76 -7.72
C LEU A 34 -30.61 28.51 -8.05
N LEU A 35 -30.99 28.31 -9.32
CA LEU A 35 -31.73 27.12 -9.76
C LEU A 35 -30.86 25.87 -9.72
N THR A 36 -29.56 26.00 -9.99
CA THR A 36 -28.56 24.94 -9.82
C THR A 36 -28.03 24.85 -8.38
N GLN A 37 -28.44 25.74 -7.46
CA GLN A 37 -27.95 25.72 -6.08
C GLN A 37 -28.40 24.45 -5.35
N GLU A 38 -29.60 23.95 -5.63
CA GLU A 38 -30.08 22.64 -5.16
C GLU A 38 -29.19 21.50 -5.67
N GLU A 39 -28.72 21.56 -6.91
CA GLU A 39 -27.84 20.56 -7.50
C GLU A 39 -26.42 20.66 -6.92
N ASN A 40 -25.92 21.88 -6.71
CA ASN A 40 -24.66 22.17 -6.03
C ASN A 40 -24.67 21.74 -4.56
N LEU A 41 -25.79 21.96 -3.85
CA LEU A 41 -26.00 21.50 -2.47
C LEU A 41 -26.12 19.98 -2.40
N ARG A 42 -26.74 19.32 -3.39
CA ARG A 42 -26.76 17.86 -3.51
C ARG A 42 -25.37 17.30 -3.82
N THR A 43 -24.59 17.95 -4.68
CA THR A 43 -23.17 17.56 -4.87
C THR A 43 -22.30 17.93 -3.68
N ALA A 44 -22.59 18.98 -2.92
CA ALA A 44 -21.89 19.35 -1.69
C ALA A 44 -22.20 18.36 -0.55
N ALA A 45 -23.46 17.92 -0.44
CA ALA A 45 -23.89 16.88 0.47
C ALA A 45 -23.31 15.51 0.07
N ALA A 46 -23.37 15.15 -1.23
CA ALA A 46 -22.78 13.92 -1.76
C ALA A 46 -21.24 13.92 -1.64
N SER A 47 -20.58 15.05 -1.82
CA SER A 47 -19.14 15.19 -1.62
C SER A 47 -18.78 15.17 -0.13
N THR A 48 -19.60 15.70 0.77
CA THR A 48 -19.43 15.53 2.22
C THR A 48 -19.49 14.05 2.61
N SER A 49 -20.48 13.31 2.07
CA SER A 49 -20.56 11.85 2.26
C SER A 49 -19.35 11.13 1.66
N ALA A 50 -18.90 11.51 0.46
CA ALA A 50 -17.73 10.92 -0.19
C ALA A 50 -16.42 11.21 0.57
N VAL A 51 -16.25 12.42 1.10
CA VAL A 51 -15.11 12.80 1.95
C VAL A 51 -15.12 11.99 3.24
N GLY A 52 -16.29 11.76 3.83
CA GLY A 52 -16.47 10.87 4.98
C GLY A 52 -16.04 9.43 4.66
N GLU A 53 -16.47 8.89 3.52
CA GLU A 53 -16.12 7.54 3.06
C GLU A 53 -14.61 7.35 2.85
N VAL A 54 -13.96 8.32 2.20
CA VAL A 54 -12.51 8.28 1.92
C VAL A 54 -11.71 8.42 3.21
N SER A 55 -12.10 9.33 4.11
CA SER A 55 -11.44 9.51 5.40
C SER A 55 -11.54 8.25 6.26
N GLN A 56 -12.72 7.63 6.28
CA GLN A 56 -12.97 6.36 6.95
C GLN A 56 -12.20 5.19 6.35
N TYR A 57 -12.00 5.17 5.03
CA TYR A 57 -11.17 4.19 4.35
C TYR A 57 -9.70 4.37 4.76
N LEU A 58 -9.19 5.60 4.70
CA LEU A 58 -7.81 5.93 5.06
C LEU A 58 -7.50 5.63 6.53
N ALA A 59 -8.41 5.96 7.44
CA ALA A 59 -8.27 5.65 8.86
C ALA A 59 -8.17 4.12 9.11
N ARG A 60 -8.99 3.33 8.41
CA ARG A 60 -8.94 1.86 8.50
C ARG A 60 -7.67 1.29 7.90
N SER A 61 -7.23 1.78 6.73
CA SER A 61 -5.96 1.34 6.14
C SER A 61 -4.76 1.70 7.03
N LEU A 62 -4.77 2.89 7.64
CA LEU A 62 -3.72 3.32 8.56
C LEU A 62 -3.67 2.43 9.81
N GLY A 63 -4.84 2.08 10.37
CA GLY A 63 -4.92 1.12 11.48
C GLY A 63 -4.31 -0.24 11.14
N LEU A 64 -4.61 -0.78 9.95
CA LEU A 64 -4.00 -2.03 9.47
C LEU A 64 -2.48 -1.92 9.30
N THR A 65 -1.99 -0.81 8.78
CA THR A 65 -0.55 -0.57 8.61
C THR A 65 0.17 -0.48 9.95
N LEU A 66 -0.39 0.26 10.92
CA LEU A 66 0.20 0.40 12.26
C LEU A 66 0.25 -0.94 13.00
N LEU A 67 -0.81 -1.75 12.87
CA LEU A 67 -0.87 -3.09 13.45
C LEU A 67 0.19 -4.01 12.83
N ALA A 68 0.31 -4.02 11.50
CA ALA A 68 1.35 -4.79 10.81
C ALA A 68 2.76 -4.34 11.22
N LEU A 69 2.99 -3.02 11.30
CA LEU A 69 4.27 -2.46 11.73
C LEU A 69 4.59 -2.85 13.17
N GLY A 70 3.61 -2.84 14.08
CA GLY A 70 3.76 -3.31 15.46
C GLY A 70 4.14 -4.79 15.55
N PHE A 71 3.53 -5.66 14.75
CA PHE A 71 3.93 -7.07 14.72
C PHE A 71 5.34 -7.27 14.15
N VAL A 72 5.70 -6.54 13.08
CA VAL A 72 7.03 -6.61 12.49
C VAL A 72 8.10 -6.13 13.48
N THR A 73 7.87 -5.05 14.22
CA THR A 73 8.82 -4.56 15.22
C THR A 73 8.98 -5.54 16.39
N VAL A 74 7.89 -6.18 16.86
CA VAL A 74 7.98 -7.24 17.87
C VAL A 74 8.75 -8.45 17.34
N ALA A 75 8.52 -8.86 16.10
CA ALA A 75 9.25 -9.96 15.47
C ALA A 75 10.75 -9.64 15.32
N LEU A 76 11.11 -8.41 14.93
CA LEU A 76 12.51 -7.98 14.79
C LEU A 76 13.20 -7.71 16.12
N SER A 77 12.45 -7.35 17.18
CA SER A 77 12.99 -7.06 18.51
C SER A 77 13.67 -8.28 19.14
N GLY A 78 13.41 -9.49 18.62
CA GLY A 78 14.00 -10.73 19.14
C GLY A 78 13.40 -11.17 20.48
N SER A 79 12.33 -10.50 20.94
CA SER A 79 11.57 -10.88 22.14
C SER A 79 10.81 -12.20 21.95
N VAL A 80 10.57 -12.62 20.70
CA VAL A 80 9.92 -13.89 20.38
C VAL A 80 10.99 -14.85 19.86
N PRO A 81 11.32 -15.93 20.59
CA PRO A 81 12.30 -16.91 20.13
C PRO A 81 11.69 -17.76 19.00
N VAL A 82 11.86 -17.29 17.76
CA VAL A 82 11.36 -17.96 16.55
C VAL A 82 12.35 -18.97 15.95
N GLY A 83 13.54 -19.14 16.56
CA GLY A 83 14.56 -20.07 16.08
C GLY A 83 15.45 -20.62 17.18
N SER A 84 15.83 -21.90 17.02
CA SER A 84 16.88 -22.53 17.81
C SER A 84 18.24 -21.91 17.46
N ALA A 85 18.98 -21.43 18.48
CA ALA A 85 20.33 -20.91 18.30
C ALA A 85 21.32 -21.93 17.67
N LEU A 86 20.95 -23.22 17.65
CA LEU A 86 21.80 -24.35 17.24
C LEU A 86 21.83 -24.59 15.72
N ASP A 87 20.92 -24.00 14.92
CA ASP A 87 20.89 -24.17 13.45
C ASP A 87 21.61 -23.03 12.69
N ARG A 88 22.34 -22.16 13.43
CA ARG A 88 23.11 -21.06 12.85
C ARG A 88 24.36 -21.59 12.12
N THR A 89 24.19 -21.85 10.84
CA THR A 89 25.31 -21.89 9.86
C THR A 89 25.49 -20.49 9.27
N ALA A 90 26.73 -20.11 8.93
CA ALA A 90 27.04 -18.78 8.38
C ALA A 90 26.29 -18.45 7.06
N GLU A 91 25.73 -19.48 6.42
CA GLU A 91 24.97 -19.41 5.17
C GLU A 91 23.44 -19.43 5.36
N SER A 92 22.95 -19.51 6.61
CA SER A 92 21.50 -19.58 6.87
C SER A 92 20.84 -18.19 6.78
N PRO A 93 19.68 -18.04 6.11
CA PRO A 93 18.91 -16.80 6.17
C PRO A 93 18.54 -16.45 7.63
N SER A 94 18.33 -15.16 7.89
CA SER A 94 18.03 -14.69 9.24
C SER A 94 16.76 -15.36 9.78
N PRO A 95 16.74 -15.77 11.07
CA PRO A 95 15.60 -16.50 11.65
C PRO A 95 14.31 -15.68 11.70
N TYR A 96 14.43 -14.36 11.54
CA TYR A 96 13.30 -13.43 11.52
C TYR A 96 12.78 -13.14 10.10
N ALA A 97 13.44 -13.61 9.04
CA ALA A 97 12.99 -13.37 7.67
C ALA A 97 11.61 -14.02 7.40
N ALA A 98 11.45 -15.29 7.76
CA ALA A 98 10.19 -16.02 7.57
C ALA A 98 8.98 -15.38 8.29
N PRO A 99 9.04 -15.03 9.60
CA PRO A 99 7.92 -14.41 10.28
C PRO A 99 7.62 -13.00 9.75
N VAL A 100 8.62 -12.23 9.32
CA VAL A 100 8.41 -10.89 8.73
C VAL A 100 7.73 -10.99 7.37
N ILE A 101 8.15 -11.93 6.53
CA ILE A 101 7.50 -12.19 5.24
C ILE A 101 6.05 -12.65 5.49
N LEU A 102 5.79 -13.50 6.49
CA LEU A 102 4.44 -13.92 6.85
C LEU A 102 3.56 -12.73 7.26
N LEU A 103 4.04 -11.88 8.16
CA LEU A 103 3.30 -10.72 8.66
C LEU A 103 2.99 -9.71 7.54
N THR A 104 3.97 -9.42 6.69
CA THR A 104 3.78 -8.52 5.54
C THR A 104 2.83 -9.12 4.51
N THR A 105 2.89 -10.44 4.28
CA THR A 105 1.95 -11.16 3.40
C THR A 105 0.52 -11.07 3.93
N LEU A 106 0.31 -11.30 5.24
CA LEU A 106 -1.01 -11.19 5.87
C LEU A 106 -1.56 -9.76 5.80
N TYR A 107 -0.70 -8.75 5.98
CA TYR A 107 -1.07 -7.35 5.80
C TYR A 107 -1.53 -7.06 4.37
N HIS A 108 -0.73 -7.44 3.37
CA HIS A 108 -1.07 -7.23 1.96
C HIS A 108 -2.34 -8.01 1.56
N GLY A 109 -2.53 -9.23 2.07
CA GLY A 109 -3.76 -10.00 1.86
C GLY A 109 -4.99 -9.33 2.48
N SER A 110 -4.88 -8.82 3.71
CA SER A 110 -5.97 -8.08 4.38
C SER A 110 -6.32 -6.78 3.67
N THR A 111 -5.31 -6.03 3.22
CA THR A 111 -5.50 -4.79 2.45
C THR A 111 -6.10 -5.08 1.07
N ALA A 112 -5.68 -6.15 0.39
CA ALA A 112 -6.28 -6.60 -0.86
C ALA A 112 -7.77 -6.96 -0.65
N PHE A 113 -8.09 -7.75 0.37
CA PHE A 113 -9.47 -8.11 0.67
C PHE A 113 -10.34 -6.89 0.98
N HIS A 114 -9.85 -5.96 1.80
CA HIS A 114 -10.58 -4.73 2.14
C HIS A 114 -10.79 -3.81 0.93
N SER A 115 -9.77 -3.64 0.09
CA SER A 115 -9.88 -2.83 -1.13
C SER A 115 -10.80 -3.46 -2.17
N TRP A 116 -10.80 -4.79 -2.30
CA TRP A 116 -11.78 -5.51 -3.12
C TRP A 116 -13.21 -5.33 -2.60
N ALA A 117 -13.45 -5.50 -1.30
CA ALA A 117 -14.78 -5.31 -0.70
C ALA A 117 -15.32 -3.90 -0.94
N ARG A 118 -14.44 -2.88 -0.88
CA ARG A 118 -14.79 -1.50 -1.22
C ARG A 118 -15.03 -1.30 -2.72
N TYR A 119 -14.22 -1.92 -3.58
CA TYR A 119 -14.45 -1.89 -5.02
C TYR A 119 -15.80 -2.50 -5.39
N ALA A 120 -16.15 -3.66 -4.82
CA ALA A 120 -17.42 -4.33 -5.05
C ALA A 120 -18.63 -3.49 -4.61
N ALA A 121 -18.49 -2.71 -3.53
CA ALA A 121 -19.56 -1.85 -3.03
C ALA A 121 -19.71 -0.54 -3.80
N THR A 122 -18.62 0.04 -4.31
CA THR A 122 -18.62 1.42 -4.83
C THR A 122 -18.28 1.55 -6.31
N GLY A 123 -17.72 0.51 -6.95
CA GLY A 123 -17.32 0.51 -8.37
C GLY A 123 -16.20 1.50 -8.72
N ARG A 124 -15.55 2.13 -7.74
CA ARG A 124 -14.50 3.14 -7.96
C ARG A 124 -13.16 2.46 -8.27
N ASN A 125 -12.60 2.72 -9.45
CA ASN A 125 -11.34 2.13 -9.92
C ASN A 125 -10.13 2.35 -9.00
N GLY A 126 -10.14 3.41 -8.17
CA GLY A 126 -9.09 3.65 -7.18
C GLY A 126 -8.95 2.51 -6.17
N TYR A 127 -10.06 1.89 -5.76
CA TYR A 127 -10.02 0.73 -4.85
C TYR A 127 -9.53 -0.53 -5.57
N PHE A 128 -9.85 -0.70 -6.85
CA PHE A 128 -9.35 -1.80 -7.66
C PHE A 128 -7.83 -1.77 -7.82
N LEU A 129 -7.25 -0.59 -8.05
CA LEU A 129 -5.80 -0.45 -8.14
C LEU A 129 -5.10 -0.82 -6.82
N GLY A 130 -5.69 -0.43 -5.68
CA GLY A 130 -5.22 -0.82 -4.35
C GLY A 130 -5.28 -2.33 -4.11
N PHE A 131 -6.32 -3.00 -4.63
CA PHE A 131 -6.44 -4.45 -4.63
C PHE A 131 -5.32 -5.10 -5.45
N VAL A 132 -5.14 -4.68 -6.71
CA VAL A 132 -4.13 -5.27 -7.60
C VAL A 132 -2.73 -5.12 -7.01
N GLY A 133 -2.36 -3.93 -6.54
CA GLY A 133 -1.04 -3.69 -5.95
C GLY A 133 -0.80 -4.55 -4.70
N SER A 134 -1.79 -4.65 -3.82
CA SER A 134 -1.67 -5.47 -2.60
C SER A 134 -1.71 -6.97 -2.90
N ALA A 135 -2.49 -7.41 -3.88
CA ALA A 135 -2.60 -8.82 -4.28
C ALA A 135 -1.28 -9.33 -4.88
N VAL A 136 -0.61 -8.54 -5.70
CA VAL A 136 0.70 -8.90 -6.27
C VAL A 136 1.74 -9.07 -5.15
N LEU A 137 1.78 -8.15 -4.19
CA LEU A 137 2.70 -8.23 -3.05
C LEU A 137 2.38 -9.43 -2.15
N ALA A 138 1.10 -9.73 -1.92
CA ALA A 138 0.68 -10.92 -1.18
C ALA A 138 1.08 -12.22 -1.91
N ALA A 139 0.89 -12.30 -3.23
CA ALA A 139 1.30 -13.45 -4.03
C ALA A 139 2.82 -13.65 -4.00
N PHE A 140 3.59 -12.55 -4.09
CA PHE A 140 5.04 -12.60 -3.95
C PHE A 140 5.49 -13.03 -2.55
N GLY A 141 4.81 -12.56 -1.50
CA GLY A 141 5.06 -13.00 -0.13
C GLY A 141 4.79 -14.50 0.08
N ILE A 142 3.69 -15.02 -0.45
CA ILE A 142 3.38 -16.46 -0.46
C ILE A 142 4.46 -17.24 -1.22
N TRP A 143 4.89 -16.75 -2.39
CA TRP A 143 5.97 -17.36 -3.15
C TRP A 143 7.26 -17.45 -2.33
N CYS A 144 7.66 -16.37 -1.66
CA CYS A 144 8.82 -16.35 -0.78
C CYS A 144 8.70 -17.30 0.41
N LEU A 145 7.50 -17.52 0.96
CA LEU A 145 7.28 -18.48 2.04
C LEU A 145 7.37 -19.94 1.55
N LEU A 146 6.84 -20.23 0.37
CA LEU A 146 6.81 -21.58 -0.19
C LEU A 146 8.18 -22.01 -0.72
N PHE A 147 8.90 -21.10 -1.39
CA PHE A 147 10.13 -21.43 -2.12
C PHE A 147 11.38 -20.79 -1.52
N GLY A 148 11.27 -19.83 -0.60
CA GLY A 148 12.44 -19.16 -0.02
C GLY A 148 13.16 -19.97 1.06
N GLY A 149 12.55 -21.07 1.55
CA GLY A 149 13.08 -21.89 2.63
C GLY A 149 13.71 -23.23 2.20
N GLU A 150 13.70 -23.60 0.92
CA GLU A 150 14.22 -24.89 0.48
C GLU A 150 15.76 -24.93 0.54
N LYS A 151 16.31 -25.25 1.71
CA LYS A 151 17.63 -25.89 1.78
C LYS A 151 17.44 -27.31 1.28
N GLY A 152 18.14 -27.68 0.20
CA GLY A 152 18.14 -29.05 -0.32
C GLY A 152 18.37 -30.05 0.81
N HIS A 153 17.62 -31.15 0.82
CA HIS A 153 17.70 -32.17 1.88
C HIS A 153 18.95 -33.04 1.67
N ILE A 154 20.11 -32.40 1.71
CA ILE A 154 21.42 -33.02 1.59
C ILE A 154 21.78 -33.59 2.96
N SER A 155 22.06 -34.88 3.01
CA SER A 155 22.48 -35.55 4.23
C SER A 155 23.83 -34.99 4.69
N ARG A 156 23.87 -34.39 5.89
CA ARG A 156 25.12 -33.93 6.53
C ARG A 156 26.16 -35.04 6.71
N ARG A 157 25.73 -36.31 6.76
CA ARG A 157 26.61 -37.47 6.98
C ARG A 157 27.22 -38.02 5.69
N THR A 158 26.53 -37.84 4.56
CA THR A 158 26.90 -38.52 3.29
C THR A 158 27.01 -37.57 2.11
N GLY A 159 26.73 -36.27 2.27
CA GLY A 159 26.75 -35.27 1.19
C GLY A 159 25.76 -35.51 0.04
N ALA A 160 25.01 -36.62 0.07
CA ALA A 160 24.08 -37.03 -0.94
C ALA A 160 22.67 -36.46 -0.68
N ASP A 161 21.95 -36.17 -1.76
CA ASP A 161 20.53 -35.84 -1.70
C ASP A 161 19.74 -37.04 -1.15
N LYS A 162 18.99 -36.83 -0.07
CA LYS A 162 18.17 -37.87 0.55
C LYS A 162 16.95 -38.24 -0.30
N ARG A 163 16.62 -37.47 -1.35
CA ARG A 163 15.51 -37.76 -2.27
C ARG A 163 15.88 -38.72 -3.39
N THR A 164 17.17 -39.02 -3.58
CA THR A 164 17.63 -40.14 -4.42
C THR A 164 17.56 -41.46 -3.65
N SER A 165 16.36 -42.04 -3.52
CA SER A 165 16.22 -43.45 -3.11
C SER A 165 16.44 -44.35 -4.33
N GLY A 166 17.33 -45.34 -4.21
CA GLY A 166 17.63 -46.31 -5.27
C GLY A 166 16.55 -47.38 -5.45
N PHE A 167 15.28 -47.02 -5.25
CA PHE A 167 14.14 -47.92 -5.38
C PHE A 167 13.27 -47.49 -6.57
N PRO A 168 12.87 -48.41 -7.48
CA PRO A 168 13.16 -49.85 -7.50
C PRO A 168 14.48 -50.23 -8.18
N PHE A 169 15.22 -49.28 -8.78
CA PHE A 169 16.54 -49.53 -9.40
C PHE A 169 17.63 -48.70 -8.75
N ARG A 170 18.75 -49.36 -8.44
CA ARG A 170 19.92 -48.75 -7.81
C ARG A 170 20.49 -47.67 -8.73
N ASN A 171 20.47 -46.43 -8.26
CA ASN A 171 21.09 -45.31 -8.95
C ASN A 171 22.60 -45.30 -8.67
N ALA A 172 23.39 -45.95 -9.54
CA ALA A 172 24.85 -45.96 -9.46
C ALA A 172 25.44 -44.52 -9.46
N GLU A 173 24.71 -43.59 -10.07
CA GLU A 173 25.08 -42.18 -10.16
C GLU A 173 24.86 -41.46 -8.80
N ALA A 174 23.96 -41.92 -7.94
CA ALA A 174 23.80 -41.34 -6.59
C ALA A 174 24.79 -41.96 -5.58
N ASP A 175 25.23 -43.19 -5.81
CA ASP A 175 26.10 -43.93 -4.89
C ASP A 175 27.59 -43.52 -4.99
N ARG A 176 28.06 -43.02 -6.14
CA ARG A 176 29.46 -42.54 -6.26
C ARG A 176 29.83 -41.44 -5.27
N TRP A 177 28.84 -40.66 -4.84
CA TRP A 177 29.02 -39.54 -3.91
C TRP A 177 29.00 -39.99 -2.44
N LYS A 178 28.59 -41.24 -2.15
CA LYS A 178 28.51 -41.79 -0.78
C LYS A 178 29.80 -42.47 -0.29
N VAL A 179 30.76 -42.74 -1.19
CA VAL A 179 31.97 -43.52 -0.93
C VAL A 179 33.19 -42.65 -0.58
N ARG A 180 33.07 -41.31 -0.66
CA ARG A 180 34.11 -40.37 -0.26
C ARG A 180 33.89 -39.88 1.16
#